data_AF-A0A2D4HH24-F1
#
_entry.id   AF-A0A2D4HH24-F1
#
_cell.length_a   1.000
_cell.length_b   1.000
_cell.length_c   1.000
_cell.angle_alpha   90.00
_cell.angle_beta   90.00
_cell.angle_gamma   90.00
#
_symmetry.space_group_name_H-M   'P 1'
#
loop_
_entity.id
_entity.type
_entity.pdbx_description
1 polymer ?
#
loop_
_entity_poly.entity_id
_entity_poly.type
_entity_poly.pdbx_seq_one_letter_code
_entity_poly.pdbx_strand_id
1 'polypeptide(L)'
;NTDGKSALDLADPSAKAVLTGEYKKDELLEAARSGNEEKLMALLTPLNVNCHASDGRKSTPLHLAAGYNRVRIVQLLLQHGADVHAKDKGGLVPLHNACSYG
;
A
#
# COMPACT_ATOMS: atom_id res chain seq x y z
N ASN A 1 27.25 4.00 29.15
CA ASN A 1 27.49 2.92 28.17
C ASN A 1 26.20 2.74 27.37
N THR A 2 25.97 3.56 26.35
CA THR A 2 24.84 3.43 25.45
C THR A 2 25.42 3.07 24.10
N ASP A 3 25.74 1.78 23.94
CA ASP A 3 26.13 1.19 22.66
C ASP A 3 25.15 1.66 21.59
N GLY A 4 25.67 2.21 20.49
CA GLY A 4 24.94 2.88 19.40
C GLY A 4 23.94 2.00 18.65
N LYS A 5 22.98 1.42 19.36
CA LYS A 5 21.83 0.70 18.84
C LYS A 5 20.84 1.72 18.32
N SER A 6 20.55 1.65 17.03
CA SER A 6 19.56 2.52 16.40
C SER A 6 18.16 2.17 16.93
N ALA A 7 17.19 3.08 16.75
CA ALA A 7 15.80 2.82 17.13
C ALA A 7 15.20 1.57 16.46
N LEU A 8 15.75 1.13 15.31
CA LEU A 8 15.39 -0.12 14.63
C LEU A 8 15.90 -1.38 15.34
N ASP A 9 17.01 -1.28 16.09
CA ASP A 9 17.64 -2.42 16.78
C ASP A 9 16.95 -2.76 18.11
N LEU A 10 16.16 -1.83 18.64
CA LEU A 10 15.40 -1.96 19.89
C LEU A 10 13.89 -2.16 19.65
N ALA A 11 13.43 -2.02 18.41
CA ALA A 11 12.01 -2.16 18.07
C ALA A 11 11.59 -3.62 17.97
N ASP A 12 10.47 -3.97 18.61
CA ASP A 12 9.82 -5.27 18.43
C ASP A 12 9.48 -5.53 16.94
N PRO A 13 9.38 -6.79 16.49
CA PRO A 13 9.18 -7.13 15.07
C PRO A 13 7.99 -6.41 14.41
N SER A 14 6.93 -6.16 15.17
CA SER A 14 5.75 -5.41 14.71
C SER A 14 6.08 -3.93 14.45
N ALA A 15 6.77 -3.28 15.39
CA ALA A 15 7.20 -1.89 15.25
C ALA A 15 8.22 -1.75 14.10
N LYS A 16 9.13 -2.73 13.96
CA LYS A 16 10.06 -2.78 12.82
C LYS A 16 9.34 -2.87 11.48
N ALA A 17 8.33 -3.75 11.37
CA ALA A 17 7.54 -3.89 10.15
C ALA A 17 6.75 -2.61 9.80
N VAL A 18 6.25 -1.89 10.79
CA VAL A 18 5.59 -0.58 10.59
C VAL A 18 6.60 0.43 10.06
N LEU A 19 7.79 0.50 10.68
CA LEU A 19 8.85 1.42 10.29
C LEU A 19 9.44 1.12 8.90
N THR A 20 9.39 -0.14 8.44
CA THR A 20 9.84 -0.52 7.09
C THR A 20 8.73 -0.40 6.02
N GLY A 21 7.50 -0.07 6.40
CA GLY A 21 6.35 -0.04 5.49
C GLY A 21 5.89 -1.43 5.03
N GLU A 22 6.46 -2.50 5.58
CA GLU A 22 6.08 -3.89 5.27
C GLU A 22 4.92 -4.39 6.14
N TYR A 23 4.51 -3.60 7.14
CA TYR A 23 3.41 -3.95 8.04
C TYR A 23 2.15 -4.30 7.26
N LYS A 24 1.79 -5.59 7.33
CA LYS A 24 0.56 -6.17 6.77
C LYS A 24 0.28 -5.73 5.33
N LYS A 25 1.31 -5.50 4.53
CA LYS A 25 1.16 -4.97 3.16
C LYS A 25 0.23 -5.82 2.29
N ASP A 26 0.30 -7.15 2.42
CA ASP A 26 -0.53 -8.06 1.62
C ASP A 26 -2.02 -7.95 2.01
N GLU A 27 -2.31 -7.77 3.30
CA GLU A 27 -3.67 -7.53 3.78
C GLU A 27 -4.20 -6.16 3.34
N LEU A 28 -3.34 -5.13 3.30
CA LEU A 28 -3.69 -3.80 2.80
C LEU A 28 -4.01 -3.85 1.30
N LEU A 29 -3.18 -4.54 0.52
CA LEU A 29 -3.39 -4.73 -0.92
C LEU A 29 -4.70 -5.47 -1.20
N GLU A 30 -5.01 -6.50 -0.42
CA GLU A 30 -6.27 -7.23 -0.57
C GLU A 30 -7.50 -6.40 -0.13
N ALA A 31 -7.39 -5.60 0.93
CA ALA A 31 -8.44 -4.65 1.30
C ALA A 31 -8.71 -3.64 0.17
N ALA A 32 -7.65 -3.16 -0.49
CA ALA A 32 -7.77 -2.25 -1.63
C ALA A 32 -8.43 -2.90 -2.85
N ARG A 33 -8.11 -4.17 -3.14
CA ARG A 33 -8.71 -4.96 -4.22
C ARG A 33 -10.20 -5.26 -3.97
N SER A 34 -10.51 -5.77 -2.77
CA SER A 34 -11.85 -6.23 -2.39
C SER A 34 -12.83 -5.08 -2.15
N GLY A 35 -12.33 -3.87 -1.82
CA GLY A 35 -13.18 -2.74 -1.49
C GLY A 35 -13.49 -2.61 0.01
N ASN A 36 -12.74 -3.29 0.88
CA ASN A 36 -13.00 -3.28 2.33
C ASN A 36 -12.42 -2.03 2.98
N GLU A 37 -13.26 -1.00 3.15
CA GLU A 37 -12.88 0.30 3.71
C GLU A 37 -12.40 0.21 5.17
N GLU A 38 -13.12 -0.53 6.01
CA GLU A 38 -12.79 -0.65 7.43
C GLU A 38 -11.41 -1.29 7.61
N LYS A 39 -11.15 -2.39 6.89
CA LYS A 39 -9.87 -3.08 6.93
C LYS A 39 -8.76 -2.22 6.31
N LEU A 40 -9.04 -1.48 5.23
CA LEU A 40 -8.07 -0.56 4.64
C LEU A 40 -7.64 0.49 5.67
N MET A 41 -8.59 1.17 6.31
CA MET A 41 -8.31 2.24 7.27
C MET A 41 -7.60 1.74 8.53
N ALA A 42 -7.88 0.52 8.98
CA ALA A 42 -7.19 -0.08 10.12
C ALA A 42 -5.72 -0.45 9.83
N LEU A 43 -5.35 -0.64 8.56
CA LEU A 43 -4.02 -1.09 8.14
C LEU A 43 -3.16 0.02 7.51
N LEU A 44 -3.79 1.08 7.02
CA LEU A 44 -3.13 2.13 6.27
C LEU A 44 -2.25 2.99 7.17
N THR A 45 -1.01 3.19 6.73
CA THR A 45 -0.02 4.06 7.37
C THR A 45 0.66 4.94 6.32
N PRO A 46 1.26 6.07 6.71
CA PRO A 46 2.01 6.91 5.78
C PRO A 46 3.17 6.17 5.09
N LEU A 47 3.69 5.09 5.69
CA LEU A 47 4.84 4.34 5.17
C LEU A 47 4.44 3.21 4.21
N ASN A 48 3.18 2.74 4.25
CA ASN A 48 2.73 1.60 3.43
C ASN A 48 1.71 1.96 2.34
N VAL A 49 1.23 3.21 2.26
CA VAL A 49 0.23 3.65 1.27
C VAL A 49 0.65 3.38 -0.18
N ASN A 50 1.95 3.43 -0.46
CA ASN A 50 2.56 3.18 -1.76
C ASN A 50 3.33 1.84 -1.82
N CYS A 51 3.01 0.89 -0.94
CA CYS A 51 3.65 -0.41 -0.96
C CYS A 51 3.39 -1.14 -2.28
N HIS A 52 4.31 -2.01 -2.68
CA HIS A 52 4.14 -2.84 -3.86
C HIS A 52 3.91 -4.30 -3.44
N ALA A 53 3.01 -4.97 -4.16
CA ALA A 53 2.88 -6.43 -4.09
C ALA A 53 4.25 -7.10 -4.31
N SER A 54 4.53 -8.13 -3.51
CA SER A 54 5.78 -8.89 -3.62
C SER A 54 5.85 -9.70 -4.92
N ASP A 55 4.70 -10.05 -5.48
CA ASP A 55 4.53 -10.94 -6.62
C ASP A 55 3.80 -10.27 -7.79
N GLY A 56 3.63 -11.03 -8.87
CA GLY A 56 2.89 -10.60 -10.06
C GLY A 56 3.43 -9.32 -10.70
N ARG A 57 2.55 -8.34 -10.91
CA ARG A 57 2.88 -7.05 -11.53
C ARG A 57 3.44 -6.02 -10.55
N LYS A 58 3.71 -6.34 -9.27
CA LYS A 58 4.12 -5.33 -8.28
C LYS A 58 3.15 -4.14 -8.20
N SER A 59 1.85 -4.41 -8.21
CA SER A 59 0.81 -3.37 -8.10
C SER A 59 0.85 -2.68 -6.73
N THR A 60 0.52 -1.39 -6.69
CA THR A 60 0.24 -0.66 -5.44
C THR A 60 -1.23 -0.79 -5.02
N PRO A 61 -1.62 -0.40 -3.78
CA PRO A 61 -3.03 -0.34 -3.40
C PRO A 61 -3.87 0.47 -4.39
N LEU A 62 -3.34 1.58 -4.91
CA LEU A 62 -4.06 2.45 -5.86
C LEU A 62 -4.27 1.77 -7.22
N HIS A 63 -3.30 0.98 -7.72
CA HIS A 63 -3.48 0.18 -8.93
C HIS A 63 -4.61 -0.84 -8.79
N LEU A 64 -4.70 -1.51 -7.64
CA LEU A 64 -5.72 -2.51 -7.36
C LEU A 64 -7.09 -1.85 -7.23
N ALA A 65 -7.20 -0.80 -6.42
CA ALA A 65 -8.46 -0.08 -6.24
C ALA A 65 -9.00 0.48 -7.56
N ALA A 66 -8.14 1.07 -8.39
CA ALA A 66 -8.50 1.60 -9.71
C ALA A 66 -8.97 0.49 -10.67
N GLY A 67 -8.22 -0.61 -10.78
CA GLY A 67 -8.55 -1.71 -11.67
C GLY A 67 -9.81 -2.48 -11.30
N TYR A 68 -10.21 -2.49 -10.02
CA TYR A 68 -11.41 -3.18 -9.54
C TYR A 68 -12.60 -2.23 -9.29
N ASN A 69 -12.55 -1.00 -9.80
CA ASN A 69 -13.59 0.02 -9.66
C ASN A 69 -13.98 0.29 -8.19
N ARG A 70 -12.99 0.31 -7.29
CA ARG A 70 -13.19 0.60 -5.86
C ARG A 70 -13.10 2.10 -5.62
N VAL A 71 -14.06 2.86 -6.17
CA VAL A 71 -14.07 4.34 -6.16
C VAL A 71 -13.82 4.91 -4.75
N ARG A 72 -14.45 4.32 -3.74
CA ARG A 72 -14.31 4.79 -2.36
C ARG A 72 -12.91 4.55 -1.78
N ILE A 73 -12.32 3.38 -2.05
CA ILE A 73 -10.94 3.06 -1.70
C ILE A 73 -9.96 3.98 -2.42
N VAL A 74 -10.18 4.27 -3.71
CA VAL A 74 -9.36 5.22 -4.48
C VAL A 74 -9.33 6.58 -3.78
N GLN A 75 -10.49 7.11 -3.39
CA GLN A 75 -10.57 8.39 -2.67
C GLN A 75 -9.78 8.37 -1.35
N LEU A 76 -9.92 7.30 -0.54
CA LEU A 76 -9.20 7.16 0.73
C LEU A 76 -7.69 7.11 0.50
N LEU A 77 -7.22 6.29 -0.44
CA LEU A 77 -5.80 6.18 -0.76
C LEU A 77 -5.22 7.53 -1.22
N LEU A 78 -5.93 8.28 -2.06
CA LEU A 78 -5.51 9.62 -2.49
C LEU A 78 -5.43 10.62 -1.34
N GLN A 79 -6.40 10.60 -0.42
CA GLN A 79 -6.38 11.45 0.78
C GLN A 79 -5.17 11.16 1.70
N HIS A 80 -4.66 9.94 1.66
CA HIS A 80 -3.52 9.48 2.45
C HIS A 80 -2.18 9.51 1.67
N GLY A 81 -2.13 10.18 0.52
CA GLY A 81 -0.87 10.40 -0.20
C GLY A 81 -0.43 9.27 -1.13
N ALA A 82 -1.38 8.47 -1.63
CA ALA A 82 -1.07 7.51 -2.68
C ALA A 82 -0.55 8.22 -3.95
N ASP A 83 0.55 7.71 -4.50
CA ASP A 83 1.19 8.24 -5.69
C ASP A 83 0.44 7.77 -6.95
N VAL A 84 -0.20 8.72 -7.64
CA VAL A 84 -0.92 8.50 -8.91
C VAL A 84 0.00 8.19 -10.08
N HIS A 85 1.31 8.39 -9.93
CA HIS A 85 2.33 8.12 -10.95
C HIS A 85 3.19 6.90 -10.62
N ALA A 86 2.91 6.20 -9.52
CA ALA A 86 3.59 4.96 -9.17
C ALA A 86 3.49 3.98 -10.34
N LYS A 87 4.61 3.36 -10.73
CA LYS A 87 4.65 2.40 -11.83
C LYS A 87 4.66 0.97 -11.31
N ASP A 88 3.81 0.12 -11.88
CA ASP A 88 3.90 -1.32 -11.69
C ASP A 88 5.09 -1.91 -12.49
N LYS A 89 5.30 -3.23 -12.42
CA LYS A 89 6.36 -3.96 -13.14
C LYS A 89 6.26 -3.80 -14.66
N GLY A 90 5.05 -3.58 -15.20
CA GLY A 90 4.80 -3.34 -16.62
C GLY A 90 4.96 -1.87 -17.03
N GLY A 91 5.29 -0.98 -16.09
CA GLY A 91 5.37 0.47 -16.34
C GLY A 91 4.00 1.14 -16.40
N LEU A 92 2.92 0.44 -16.01
CA LEU A 92 1.59 1.03 -15.96
C LEU A 92 1.43 1.85 -14.68
N VAL A 93 0.66 2.94 -14.77
CA VAL A 93 0.24 3.75 -13.62
C VAL A 93 -1.21 3.39 -13.27
N PRO A 94 -1.72 3.74 -12.07
CA PRO A 94 -3.07 3.38 -11.64
C PRO A 94 -4.19 3.75 -12.63
N LEU A 95 -4.04 4.86 -13.36
CA LEU A 95 -5.02 5.28 -14.36
C LEU A 95 -5.17 4.28 -15.52
N HIS A 96 -4.07 3.65 -15.98
CA HIS A 96 -4.16 2.61 -17.03
C HIS A 96 -5.00 1.41 -16.57
N ASN A 97 -4.95 1.08 -15.28
CA ASN A 97 -5.72 -0.01 -14.71
C ASN A 97 -7.22 0.31 -14.68
N ALA A 98 -7.60 1.56 -14.41
CA ALA A 98 -9.00 1.99 -14.46
C ALA A 98 -9.59 1.82 -15.87
N CYS A 99 -8.80 2.06 -16.92
CA CYS A 99 -9.22 1.89 -18.31
C CYS A 99 -9.31 0.43 -18.77
N SER A 100 -8.82 -0.54 -17.98
CA SER A 100 -8.83 -1.97 -18.37
C SER A 100 -10.14 -2.69 -18.02
N TYR A 101 -10.94 -2.14 -17.11
CA TYR A 101 -12.16 -2.77 -16.59
C TYR A 101 -13.37 -1.81 -16.55
N GLY A 102 -13.22 -0.60 -17.09
CA GLY A 102 -14.27 0.42 -17.21
C GLY A 102 -14.96 0.39 -18.56
#